data_AF-A0A957TM00-F1
#
_entry.id   AF-A0A957TM00-F1
#
_cell.length_a   1.000
_cell.length_b   1.000
_cell.length_c   1.000
_cell.angle_alpha   90.00
_cell.angle_beta   90.00
_cell.angle_gamma   90.00
#
_symmetry.space_group_name_H-M   'P 1'
#
loop_
_entity.id
_entity.type
_entity.pdbx_description
1 polymer ?
#
loop_
_entity_poly.entity_id
_entity_poly.type
_entity_poly.pdbx_seq_one_letter_code
_entity_poly.pdbx_strand_id
1 'polypeptide(L)'
;GVVAGILIALATLFKLQCIYFVPFLLWRRQWWALAGYGMGAAALLAVSLAVNGPTALLGYLRVEMPRIAQYGDLGAADQFIDRADWAALHSGLPDGYTQKGTQIYQPEVFFFTKNATTVRNLHSIARRFIPTISQASVSLMAFAGFAICLLLWEQVRLARPAIWSRRQHFFYWQLVLLIILLAGPMTWIMNLIWLLPLTLALLAEVQRPLSSRQSRYLALTLFAILITALPDIHTFPLLLPINAAWLRWQYIVAELLLFGALLLYWGEREVGGGMPKLV
;
A
#
# COMPACT_ATOMS: atom_id res chain seq x y z
N GLY A 1 -11.39 17.24 -10.77
CA GLY A 1 -11.76 17.10 -9.34
C GLY A 1 -12.72 15.95 -9.15
N VAL A 2 -13.98 16.14 -9.53
CA VAL A 2 -15.06 15.14 -9.34
C VAL A 2 -14.74 13.76 -9.88
N VAL A 3 -14.35 13.65 -11.16
CA VAL A 3 -14.00 12.36 -11.79
C VAL A 3 -12.88 11.63 -11.01
N ALA A 4 -11.84 12.35 -10.59
CA ALA A 4 -10.76 11.76 -9.78
C ALA A 4 -11.29 11.23 -8.44
N GLY A 5 -12.22 11.94 -7.80
CA GLY A 5 -12.90 11.48 -6.60
C GLY A 5 -13.68 10.18 -6.80
N ILE A 6 -14.45 10.09 -7.89
CA ILE A 6 -15.20 8.88 -8.27
C ILE A 6 -14.24 7.71 -8.50
N LEU A 7 -13.13 7.94 -9.23
CA LEU A 7 -12.10 6.92 -9.46
C LEU A 7 -11.44 6.45 -8.15
N ILE A 8 -11.23 7.35 -7.18
CA ILE A 8 -10.74 6.96 -5.85
C ILE A 8 -11.78 6.11 -5.11
N ALA A 9 -13.07 6.44 -5.20
CA ALA A 9 -14.13 5.63 -4.59
C ALA A 9 -14.20 4.22 -5.20
N LEU A 10 -14.08 4.11 -6.53
CA LEU A 10 -13.95 2.83 -7.23
C LEU A 10 -12.67 2.09 -6.80
N ALA A 11 -11.54 2.79 -6.67
CA ALA A 11 -10.31 2.20 -6.18
C ALA A 11 -10.46 1.67 -4.74
N THR A 12 -11.23 2.34 -3.87
CA THR A 12 -11.54 1.85 -2.51
C THR A 12 -12.34 0.55 -2.53
N LEU A 13 -13.20 0.32 -3.54
CA LEU A 13 -13.89 -0.96 -3.72
C LEU A 13 -12.90 -2.10 -3.97
N PHE A 14 -11.91 -1.87 -4.83
CA PHE A 14 -10.88 -2.86 -5.15
C PHE A 14 -9.81 -2.99 -4.06
N LYS A 15 -9.51 -1.89 -3.37
CA LYS A 15 -8.44 -1.76 -2.39
C LYS A 15 -8.86 -0.79 -1.29
N LEU A 16 -9.38 -1.35 -0.19
CA LEU A 16 -9.95 -0.58 0.92
C LEU A 16 -9.02 0.51 1.46
N GLN A 17 -7.70 0.29 1.44
CA GLN A 17 -6.71 1.26 1.93
C GLN A 17 -6.70 2.57 1.13
N CYS A 18 -7.27 2.63 -0.08
CA CYS A 18 -7.46 3.88 -0.82
C CYS A 18 -8.34 4.89 -0.06
N ILE A 19 -9.11 4.48 0.95
CA ILE A 19 -9.80 5.41 1.86
C ILE A 19 -8.84 6.41 2.53
N TYR A 20 -7.58 6.04 2.72
CA TYR A 20 -6.55 6.90 3.30
C TYR A 20 -6.17 8.11 2.44
N PHE A 21 -6.67 8.22 1.20
CA PHE A 21 -6.60 9.47 0.43
C PHE A 21 -7.43 10.60 1.04
N VAL A 22 -8.55 10.28 1.69
CA VAL A 22 -9.51 11.26 2.22
C VAL A 22 -8.86 12.31 3.14
N PRO A 23 -8.05 11.95 4.16
CA PRO A 23 -7.39 12.95 5.01
C PRO A 23 -6.47 13.91 4.22
N PHE A 24 -5.76 13.44 3.20
CA PHE A 24 -4.93 14.31 2.36
C PHE A 24 -5.76 15.22 1.44
N LEU A 25 -6.88 14.72 0.91
CA LEU A 25 -7.82 15.53 0.13
C LEU A 25 -8.45 16.64 0.99
N LEU A 26 -8.82 16.33 2.24
CA LEU A 26 -9.30 17.31 3.22
C LEU A 26 -8.22 18.34 3.55
N TRP A 27 -7.00 17.89 3.88
CA TRP A 27 -5.86 18.76 4.16
C TRP A 27 -5.57 19.73 3.00
N ARG A 28 -5.56 19.22 1.77
CA ARG A 28 -5.32 20.00 0.54
C ARG A 28 -6.58 20.71 0.02
N ARG A 29 -7.67 20.70 0.78
CA ARG A 29 -8.96 21.34 0.48
C ARG A 29 -9.49 21.02 -0.92
N GLN A 30 -9.29 19.78 -1.37
CA GLN A 30 -9.72 19.30 -2.69
C GLN A 30 -11.21 18.94 -2.69
N TRP A 31 -12.08 19.91 -2.38
CA TRP A 31 -13.52 19.71 -2.17
C TRP A 31 -14.21 19.02 -3.33
N TRP A 32 -13.82 19.34 -4.58
CA TRP A 32 -14.39 18.67 -5.76
C TRP A 32 -14.05 17.19 -5.85
N ALA A 33 -12.84 16.79 -5.43
CA ALA A 33 -12.47 15.38 -5.36
C ALA A 33 -13.18 14.68 -4.19
N LEU A 34 -13.35 15.35 -3.05
CA LEU A 34 -14.13 14.82 -1.93
C LEU A 34 -15.60 14.63 -2.29
N ALA A 35 -16.22 15.60 -2.97
CA ALA A 35 -17.58 15.48 -3.46
C ALA A 35 -17.71 14.31 -4.45
N GLY A 36 -16.77 14.18 -5.39
CA GLY A 36 -16.70 13.03 -6.30
C GLY A 36 -16.57 11.70 -5.59
N TYR A 37 -15.73 11.63 -4.55
CA TYR A 37 -15.58 10.44 -3.71
C TYR A 37 -16.88 10.08 -3.00
N GLY A 38 -17.56 11.05 -2.39
CA GLY A 38 -18.86 10.86 -1.75
C GLY A 38 -19.93 10.37 -2.70
N MET A 39 -20.05 10.97 -3.89
CA MET A 39 -20.98 10.53 -4.94
C MET A 39 -20.68 9.11 -5.43
N GLY A 40 -19.41 8.79 -5.68
CA GLY A 40 -18.99 7.45 -6.08
C GLY A 40 -19.30 6.40 -5.01
N ALA A 41 -19.00 6.69 -3.74
CA ALA A 41 -19.31 5.80 -2.62
C ALA A 41 -20.82 5.61 -2.44
N ALA A 42 -21.62 6.67 -2.56
CA ALA A 42 -23.08 6.57 -2.50
C ALA A 42 -23.66 5.73 -3.65
N ALA A 43 -23.14 5.89 -4.88
CA ALA A 43 -23.54 5.07 -6.02
C ALA A 43 -23.19 3.59 -5.80
N LEU A 44 -21.97 3.29 -5.32
CA LEU A 44 -21.55 1.93 -4.99
C LEU A 44 -22.44 1.31 -3.90
N LEU A 45 -22.80 2.09 -2.88
CA LEU A 45 -23.70 1.65 -1.83
C LEU A 45 -25.11 1.35 -2.39
N ALA A 46 -25.65 2.22 -3.23
CA ALA A 46 -26.95 2.02 -3.86
C ALA A 46 -26.98 0.77 -4.75
N VAL A 47 -25.93 0.54 -5.54
CA VAL A 47 -25.78 -0.69 -6.35
C VAL A 47 -25.69 -1.92 -5.45
N SER A 48 -24.88 -1.87 -4.38
CA SER A 48 -24.75 -2.98 -3.44
C SER A 48 -26.08 -3.30 -2.75
N LEU A 49 -26.85 -2.29 -2.35
CA LEU A 49 -28.18 -2.46 -1.78
C LEU A 49 -29.18 -3.04 -2.79
N ALA A 50 -29.15 -2.59 -4.04
CA ALA A 50 -30.04 -3.08 -5.09
C ALA A 50 -29.76 -4.54 -5.45
N VAL A 51 -28.48 -4.95 -5.47
CA VAL A 51 -28.06 -6.30 -5.87
C VAL A 51 -28.12 -7.30 -4.71
N ASN A 52 -27.62 -6.92 -3.54
CA ASN A 52 -27.46 -7.84 -2.40
C ASN A 52 -28.57 -7.71 -1.34
N GLY A 53 -29.34 -6.62 -1.39
CA GLY A 53 -30.33 -6.29 -0.38
C GLY A 53 -29.74 -5.71 0.92
N PRO A 54 -30.57 -5.06 1.75
CA PRO A 54 -30.13 -4.42 2.99
C PRO A 54 -29.64 -5.41 4.05
N THR A 55 -30.22 -6.62 4.10
CA THR A 55 -29.87 -7.65 5.09
C THR A 55 -28.43 -8.14 4.90
N ALA A 56 -28.02 -8.38 3.66
CA ALA A 56 -26.65 -8.82 3.36
C ALA A 56 -25.62 -7.73 3.72
N LEU A 57 -25.92 -6.47 3.41
CA LEU A 57 -25.05 -5.34 3.75
C LEU A 57 -24.90 -5.19 5.28
N LEU A 58 -26.00 -5.29 6.03
CA LEU A 58 -25.96 -5.25 7.49
C LEU A 58 -25.23 -6.45 8.09
N GLY A 59 -25.41 -7.64 7.52
CA GLY A 59 -24.66 -8.84 7.89
C GLY A 59 -23.16 -8.65 7.66
N TYR A 60 -22.77 -8.09 6.51
CA TYR A 60 -21.38 -7.77 6.23
C TYR A 60 -20.80 -6.78 7.25
N LEU A 61 -21.50 -5.68 7.55
CA LEU A 61 -21.01 -4.65 8.46
C LEU A 61 -20.94 -5.11 9.92
N ARG A 62 -21.86 -5.96 10.37
CA ARG A 62 -21.96 -6.39 11.77
C ARG A 62 -21.21 -7.68 12.08
N VAL A 63 -21.08 -8.57 11.11
CA VAL A 63 -20.51 -9.90 11.31
C VAL A 63 -19.19 -10.02 10.56
N GLU A 64 -19.19 -9.84 9.24
CA GLU A 64 -18.01 -10.10 8.41
C GLU A 64 -16.90 -9.06 8.62
N MET A 65 -17.21 -7.77 8.63
CA MET A 65 -16.20 -6.72 8.74
C MET A 65 -15.44 -6.78 10.08
N PRO A 66 -16.09 -6.91 11.26
CA PRO A 66 -15.38 -7.11 12.52
C PRO A 66 -14.56 -8.40 12.55
N ARG A 67 -15.13 -9.50 12.01
CA ARG A 67 -14.43 -10.79 11.91
C ARG A 67 -13.16 -10.67 11.07
N ILE A 68 -13.26 -10.08 9.87
CA ILE A 68 -12.11 -9.86 8.97
C ILE A 68 -11.08 -8.95 9.64
N ALA A 69 -11.51 -7.89 10.33
CA ALA A 69 -10.59 -7.01 11.04
C ALA A 69 -9.83 -7.71 12.17
N GLN A 70 -10.47 -8.67 12.85
CA GLN A 70 -9.89 -9.41 13.97
C GLN A 70 -9.02 -10.60 13.52
N TYR A 71 -9.50 -11.38 12.56
CA TYR A 71 -8.90 -12.67 12.19
C TYR A 71 -8.23 -12.66 10.81
N GLY A 72 -8.41 -11.59 10.02
CA GLY A 72 -7.86 -11.48 8.67
C GLY A 72 -8.35 -12.58 7.74
N ASP A 73 -7.46 -13.03 6.85
CA ASP A 73 -7.75 -14.02 5.82
C ASP A 73 -7.96 -15.45 6.37
N LEU A 74 -7.53 -15.72 7.61
CA LEU A 74 -7.58 -17.06 8.21
C LEU A 74 -8.94 -17.39 8.82
N GLY A 75 -9.72 -16.39 9.21
CA GLY A 75 -10.99 -16.61 9.91
C GLY A 75 -10.84 -17.05 11.38
N ALA A 76 -11.98 -17.19 12.04
CA ALA A 76 -12.03 -17.63 13.44
C ALA A 76 -11.86 -19.15 13.57
N ALA A 77 -11.46 -19.62 14.76
CA ALA A 77 -11.11 -21.03 14.99
C ALA A 77 -12.27 -22.01 14.70
N ASP A 78 -13.49 -21.54 14.87
CA ASP A 78 -14.75 -22.25 14.62
C ASP A 78 -15.15 -22.30 13.13
N GLN A 79 -14.46 -21.56 12.27
CA GLN A 79 -14.68 -21.57 10.82
C GLN A 79 -13.80 -22.61 10.10
N PHE A 80 -12.87 -23.25 10.81
CA PHE A 80 -12.08 -24.33 10.26
C PHE A 80 -12.90 -25.62 10.26
N ILE A 81 -12.75 -26.41 9.19
CA ILE A 81 -13.29 -27.77 9.12
C ILE A 81 -12.66 -28.60 10.25
N ASP A 82 -13.46 -29.43 10.93
CA ASP A 82 -12.93 -30.34 11.96
C ASP A 82 -11.85 -31.24 11.34
N ARG A 83 -10.81 -31.57 12.11
CA ARG A 83 -9.75 -32.48 11.65
C ARG A 83 -10.31 -33.83 11.23
N ALA A 84 -11.37 -34.32 11.88
CA ALA A 84 -12.00 -35.58 11.50
C ALA A 84 -12.62 -35.51 10.11
N ASP A 85 -13.37 -34.44 9.82
CA ASP A 85 -14.00 -34.21 8.52
C ASP A 85 -12.95 -33.93 7.44
N TRP A 86 -11.91 -33.17 7.77
CA TRP A 86 -10.78 -32.93 6.88
C TRP A 86 -10.05 -34.22 6.52
N ALA A 87 -9.80 -35.10 7.49
CA ALA A 87 -9.16 -36.39 7.29
C ALA A 87 -10.04 -37.32 6.44
N ALA A 88 -11.36 -37.30 6.65
CA ALA A 88 -12.30 -38.05 5.81
C ALA A 88 -12.27 -37.57 4.35
N LEU A 89 -12.25 -36.25 4.12
CA LEU A 89 -12.14 -35.64 2.78
C LEU A 89 -10.82 -35.96 2.06
N HIS A 90 -9.76 -36.25 2.81
CA HIS A 90 -8.44 -36.63 2.25
C HIS A 90 -8.20 -38.14 2.30
N SER A 91 -9.15 -38.92 2.79
CA SER A 91 -8.99 -40.37 2.88
C SER A 91 -8.85 -40.98 1.48
N GLY A 92 -7.74 -41.69 1.25
CA GLY A 92 -7.42 -42.27 -0.05
C GLY A 92 -6.72 -41.32 -1.05
N LEU A 93 -6.48 -40.05 -0.68
CA LEU A 93 -5.63 -39.16 -1.46
C LEU A 93 -4.15 -39.33 -1.06
N PRO A 94 -3.21 -39.25 -2.01
CA PRO A 94 -1.79 -39.14 -1.68
C PRO A 94 -1.50 -37.87 -0.87
N ASP A 95 -0.50 -37.93 0.01
CA ASP A 95 -0.11 -36.80 0.85
C ASP A 95 0.16 -35.53 0.02
N GLY A 96 -0.46 -34.43 0.43
CA GLY A 96 -0.31 -33.14 -0.22
C GLY A 96 -1.12 -32.97 -1.51
N TYR A 97 -2.01 -33.88 -1.87
CA TYR A 97 -2.95 -33.73 -3.00
C TYR A 97 -4.36 -33.36 -2.52
N THR A 98 -5.16 -32.78 -3.42
CA THR A 98 -6.58 -32.48 -3.20
C THR A 98 -7.42 -33.02 -4.35
N GLN A 99 -8.73 -33.19 -4.16
CA GLN A 99 -9.64 -33.75 -5.17
C GLN A 99 -10.81 -32.81 -5.44
N LYS A 100 -11.13 -32.62 -6.74
CA LYS A 100 -12.36 -31.94 -7.17
C LYS A 100 -13.09 -32.83 -8.19
N GLY A 101 -14.24 -33.35 -7.79
CA GLY A 101 -14.93 -34.38 -8.57
C GLY A 101 -14.10 -35.66 -8.63
N THR A 102 -13.75 -36.13 -9.82
CA THR A 102 -12.92 -37.34 -10.03
C THR A 102 -11.45 -37.04 -10.28
N GLN A 103 -11.05 -35.77 -10.36
CA GLN A 103 -9.68 -35.37 -10.66
C GLN A 103 -8.90 -35.05 -9.38
N ILE A 104 -7.67 -35.57 -9.31
CA ILE A 104 -6.72 -35.32 -8.23
C ILE A 104 -5.74 -34.25 -8.70
N TYR A 105 -5.53 -33.23 -7.88
CA TYR A 105 -4.67 -32.09 -8.16
C TYR A 105 -3.58 -32.01 -7.11
N GLN A 106 -2.38 -31.67 -7.56
CA GLN A 106 -1.35 -31.19 -6.65
C GLN A 106 -1.60 -29.67 -6.44
N PRO A 107 -1.97 -29.23 -5.23
CA PRO A 107 -2.09 -27.82 -4.93
C PRO A 107 -0.71 -27.16 -5.06
N GLU A 108 -0.59 -26.22 -5.98
CA GLU A 108 0.53 -25.29 -5.97
C GLU A 108 0.32 -24.28 -4.84
N VAL A 109 1.07 -24.46 -3.75
CA VAL A 109 1.05 -23.52 -2.63
C VAL A 109 2.07 -22.43 -2.89
N PHE A 110 1.59 -21.25 -3.29
CA PHE A 110 2.43 -20.05 -3.29
C PHE A 110 2.61 -19.59 -1.85
N PHE A 111 3.79 -19.81 -1.28
CA PHE A 111 4.15 -19.25 0.01
C PHE A 111 4.34 -17.75 -0.14
N PHE A 112 3.33 -16.98 0.25
CA PHE A 112 3.49 -15.54 0.42
C PHE A 112 4.30 -15.27 1.67
N THR A 113 5.46 -14.64 1.50
CA THR A 113 6.32 -14.24 2.60
C THR A 113 5.56 -13.32 3.54
N LYS A 114 5.38 -13.74 4.81
CA LYS A 114 4.70 -12.93 5.84
C LYS A 114 5.38 -11.56 6.05
N ASN A 115 6.65 -11.41 5.67
CA ASN A 115 7.47 -10.22 5.85
C ASN A 115 7.38 -9.20 4.70
N ALA A 116 6.56 -9.42 3.68
CA ALA A 116 6.51 -8.57 2.49
C ALA A 116 5.88 -7.18 2.70
N THR A 117 5.59 -6.79 3.95
CA THR A 117 4.86 -5.55 4.27
C THR A 117 5.47 -4.92 5.52
N THR A 118 5.67 -3.61 5.52
CA THR A 118 6.13 -2.88 6.72
C THR A 118 5.19 -3.10 7.91
N VAL A 119 3.88 -3.07 7.70
CA VAL A 119 2.88 -3.23 8.77
C VAL A 119 2.95 -4.59 9.47
N ARG A 120 3.09 -5.70 8.75
CA ARG A 120 3.15 -7.05 9.37
C ARG A 120 4.40 -7.23 10.25
N ASN A 121 5.53 -6.65 9.86
CA ASN A 121 6.74 -6.66 10.68
C ASN A 121 6.55 -5.78 11.93
N LEU A 122 6.04 -4.55 11.75
CA LEU A 122 5.70 -3.68 12.87
C LEU A 122 4.69 -4.33 13.82
N HIS A 123 3.71 -5.06 13.29
CA HIS A 123 2.71 -5.79 14.07
C HIS A 123 3.35 -6.94 14.86
N SER A 124 4.22 -7.71 14.24
CA SER A 124 4.97 -8.79 14.91
C SER A 124 5.85 -8.27 16.06
N ILE A 125 6.44 -7.09 15.89
CA ILE A 125 7.20 -6.41 16.95
C ILE A 125 6.24 -5.87 18.03
N ALA A 126 5.19 -5.16 17.63
CA ALA A 126 4.24 -4.54 18.55
C ALA A 126 3.51 -5.57 19.42
N ARG A 127 3.17 -6.76 18.89
CA ARG A 127 2.55 -7.85 19.67
C ARG A 127 3.42 -8.37 20.80
N ARG A 128 4.74 -8.16 20.77
CA ARG A 128 5.63 -8.50 21.89
C ARG A 128 5.37 -7.62 23.11
N PHE A 129 4.88 -6.39 22.89
CA PHE A 129 4.61 -5.41 23.94
C PHE A 129 3.11 -5.29 24.24
N ILE A 130 2.26 -5.40 23.22
CA ILE A 130 0.80 -5.28 23.31
C ILE A 130 0.18 -6.50 22.59
N PRO A 131 0.00 -7.65 23.27
CA PRO A 131 -0.43 -8.90 22.63
C PRO A 131 -1.78 -8.82 21.90
N THR A 132 -2.62 -7.86 22.30
CA THR A 132 -3.97 -7.60 21.77
C THR A 132 -4.00 -6.60 20.62
N ILE A 133 -2.86 -6.00 20.23
CA ILE A 133 -2.86 -5.01 19.14
C ILE A 133 -3.26 -5.67 17.82
N SER A 134 -4.29 -5.11 17.18
CA SER A 134 -4.73 -5.58 15.88
C SER A 134 -3.78 -5.09 14.78
N GLN A 135 -3.70 -5.83 13.68
CA GLN A 135 -2.90 -5.41 12.52
C GLN A 135 -3.46 -4.13 11.88
N ALA A 136 -4.79 -3.94 11.92
CA ALA A 136 -5.45 -2.71 11.48
C ALA A 136 -5.00 -1.49 12.30
N SER A 137 -4.86 -1.64 13.63
CA SER A 137 -4.32 -0.58 14.50
C SER A 137 -2.89 -0.21 14.12
N VAL A 138 -2.03 -1.19 13.85
CA VAL A 138 -0.64 -0.94 13.43
C VAL A 138 -0.59 -0.27 12.06
N SER A 139 -1.44 -0.69 11.12
CA SER A 139 -1.60 -0.03 9.81
C SER A 139 -1.98 1.44 9.97
N LEU A 140 -2.96 1.74 10.82
CA LEU A 140 -3.42 3.11 11.09
C LEU A 140 -2.32 3.95 11.77
N MET A 141 -1.58 3.37 12.71
CA MET A 141 -0.45 4.04 13.37
C MET A 141 0.68 4.34 12.38
N ALA A 142 1.03 3.38 11.52
CA ALA A 142 2.03 3.58 10.47
C ALA A 142 1.59 4.68 9.50
N PHE A 143 0.33 4.62 9.04
CA PHE A 143 -0.28 5.65 8.21
C PHE A 143 -0.16 7.03 8.87
N ALA A 144 -0.62 7.17 10.11
CA ALA A 144 -0.59 8.42 10.85
C ALA A 144 0.84 8.94 11.01
N GLY A 145 1.80 8.08 11.36
CA GLY A 145 3.21 8.42 11.50
C GLY A 145 3.79 9.02 10.21
N PHE A 146 3.66 8.31 9.09
CA PHE A 146 4.16 8.79 7.80
C PHE A 146 3.41 10.04 7.29
N ALA A 147 2.09 10.11 7.50
CA ALA A 147 1.30 11.29 7.15
C ALA A 147 1.76 12.51 7.95
N ILE A 148 1.93 12.39 9.27
CA ILE A 148 2.45 13.46 10.13
C ILE A 148 3.84 13.88 9.68
N CYS A 149 4.73 12.94 9.36
CA CYS A 149 6.05 13.25 8.81
C CYS A 149 5.97 14.08 7.52
N LEU A 150 5.09 13.71 6.58
CA LEU A 150 4.88 14.46 5.33
C LEU A 150 4.33 15.87 5.61
N LEU A 151 3.36 16.00 6.52
CA LEU A 151 2.74 17.27 6.89
C LEU A 151 3.71 18.21 7.60
N LEU A 152 4.48 17.70 8.56
CA LEU A 152 5.53 18.48 9.23
C LEU A 152 6.63 18.90 8.24
N TRP A 153 7.01 18.00 7.32
CA TRP A 153 7.96 18.33 6.26
C TRP A 153 7.45 19.44 5.34
N GLU A 154 6.18 19.35 4.92
CA GLU A 154 5.50 20.41 4.16
C GLU A 154 5.56 21.73 4.93
N GLN A 155 5.21 21.75 6.22
CA GLN A 155 5.23 22.98 7.03
C GLN A 155 6.64 23.57 7.16
N VAL A 156 7.66 22.76 7.42
CA VAL A 156 9.04 23.24 7.63
C VAL A 156 9.70 23.71 6.33
N ARG A 157 9.52 22.99 5.22
CA ARG A 157 10.21 23.27 3.94
C ARG A 157 9.41 24.14 2.98
N LEU A 158 8.08 24.10 3.07
CA LEU A 158 7.17 24.79 2.16
C LEU A 158 6.41 25.92 2.87
N ALA A 159 6.97 26.48 3.95
CA ALA A 159 6.46 27.61 4.75
C ALA A 159 6.15 28.92 3.97
N ARG A 160 6.07 28.90 2.64
CA ARG A 160 5.56 29.99 1.82
C ARG A 160 4.44 29.47 0.91
N PRO A 161 3.35 30.24 0.69
CA PRO A 161 2.32 29.92 -0.28
C PRO A 161 2.88 30.12 -1.70
N ALA A 162 3.78 29.22 -2.13
CA ALA A 162 4.14 29.11 -3.53
C ALA A 162 3.04 28.31 -4.22
N ILE A 163 2.53 28.83 -5.34
CA ILE A 163 1.72 28.05 -6.26
C ILE A 163 2.57 26.84 -6.66
N TRP A 164 2.12 25.64 -6.29
CA TRP A 164 2.85 24.43 -6.61
C TRP A 164 2.88 24.22 -8.11
N SER A 165 4.04 23.86 -8.65
CA SER A 165 4.14 23.43 -10.03
C SER A 165 3.39 22.11 -10.24
N ARG A 166 2.94 21.81 -11.47
CA ARG A 166 2.29 20.52 -11.79
C ARG A 166 3.15 19.33 -11.36
N ARG A 167 4.48 19.47 -11.46
CA ARG A 167 5.48 18.52 -11.01
C ARG A 167 5.44 18.29 -9.50
N GLN A 168 5.43 19.36 -8.72
CA GLN A 168 5.33 19.26 -7.25
C GLN A 168 4.02 18.62 -6.81
N HIS A 169 2.91 18.95 -7.48
CA HIS A 169 1.63 18.28 -7.27
C HIS A 169 1.72 16.78 -7.53
N PHE A 170 2.34 16.37 -8.64
CA PHE A 170 2.51 14.95 -8.97
C PHE A 170 3.33 14.22 -7.90
N PHE A 171 4.51 14.72 -7.54
CA PHE A 171 5.36 14.07 -6.54
C PHE A 171 4.75 14.04 -5.14
N TYR A 172 4.00 15.07 -4.75
CA TYR A 172 3.22 15.04 -3.52
C TYR A 172 2.21 13.89 -3.51
N TRP A 173 1.44 13.72 -4.59
CA TRP A 173 0.47 12.62 -4.67
C TRP A 173 1.13 11.24 -4.79
N GLN A 174 2.33 11.15 -5.38
CA GLN A 174 3.13 9.92 -5.33
C GLN A 174 3.62 9.60 -3.91
N LEU A 175 4.01 10.61 -3.12
CA LEU A 175 4.31 10.44 -1.70
C LEU A 175 3.07 9.95 -0.93
N VAL A 176 1.91 10.54 -1.17
CA VAL A 176 0.64 10.09 -0.55
C VAL A 176 0.35 8.64 -0.91
N LEU A 177 0.45 8.26 -2.18
CA LEU A 177 0.29 6.87 -2.62
C LEU A 177 1.27 5.95 -1.90
N LEU A 178 2.54 6.33 -1.83
CA LEU A 178 3.56 5.57 -1.14
C LEU A 178 3.20 5.37 0.33
N ILE A 179 2.79 6.42 1.05
CA ILE A 179 2.33 6.32 2.45
C ILE A 179 1.19 5.30 2.59
N ILE A 180 0.22 5.32 1.68
CA ILE A 180 -0.90 4.37 1.68
C ILE A 180 -0.41 2.93 1.45
N LEU A 181 0.58 2.72 0.58
CA LEU A 181 1.20 1.42 0.35
C LEU A 181 1.98 0.93 1.57
N LEU A 182 2.78 1.81 2.19
CA LEU A 182 3.56 1.54 3.41
C LEU A 182 2.67 1.14 4.59
N ALA A 183 1.49 1.76 4.67
CA ALA A 183 0.48 1.46 5.67
C ALA A 183 -0.41 0.25 5.28
N GLY A 184 -0.29 -0.29 4.07
CA GLY A 184 -1.09 -1.40 3.61
C GLY A 184 -0.51 -2.75 4.05
N PRO A 185 -1.34 -3.70 4.52
CA PRO A 185 -0.90 -5.07 4.84
C PRO A 185 -0.76 -5.97 3.59
N MET A 186 -0.29 -5.42 2.47
CA MET A 186 -0.34 -6.02 1.13
C MET A 186 1.00 -6.61 0.68
N THR A 187 0.96 -7.60 -0.21
CA THR A 187 2.16 -8.20 -0.80
C THR A 187 2.96 -7.20 -1.64
N TRP A 188 4.27 -7.42 -1.74
CA TRP A 188 5.21 -6.59 -2.49
C TRP A 188 4.83 -6.42 -3.98
N ILE A 189 4.35 -7.49 -4.64
CA ILE A 189 3.90 -7.47 -6.04
C ILE A 189 2.74 -6.48 -6.22
N MET A 190 1.79 -6.50 -5.29
CA MET A 190 0.66 -5.57 -5.31
C MET A 190 1.07 -4.14 -5.02
N ASN A 191 2.26 -3.87 -4.47
CA ASN A 191 2.80 -2.54 -4.26
C ASN A 191 3.60 -2.05 -5.48
N LEU A 192 4.34 -2.94 -6.17
CA LEU A 192 5.12 -2.59 -7.37
C LEU A 192 4.31 -1.96 -8.49
N ILE A 193 3.09 -2.46 -8.75
CA ILE A 193 2.20 -1.90 -9.78
C ILE A 193 1.91 -0.41 -9.53
N TRP A 194 1.81 -0.01 -8.26
CA TRP A 194 1.55 1.38 -7.89
C TRP A 194 2.80 2.26 -7.94
N LEU A 195 3.99 1.65 -8.02
CA LEU A 195 5.24 2.37 -8.26
C LEU A 195 5.49 2.61 -9.76
N LEU A 196 4.74 1.99 -10.67
CA LEU A 196 4.91 2.19 -12.11
C LEU A 196 4.74 3.65 -12.55
N PRO A 197 3.73 4.42 -12.08
CA PRO A 197 3.66 5.85 -12.41
C PRO A 197 4.87 6.63 -11.89
N LEU A 198 5.41 6.24 -10.73
CA LEU A 198 6.60 6.84 -10.16
C LEU A 198 7.84 6.52 -11.01
N THR A 199 8.05 5.27 -11.44
CA THR A 199 9.20 4.92 -12.30
C THR A 199 9.22 5.71 -13.60
N LEU A 200 8.08 5.83 -14.27
CA LEU A 200 7.96 6.62 -15.50
C LEU A 200 8.27 8.10 -15.25
N ALA A 201 7.80 8.66 -14.13
CA ALA A 201 8.11 10.04 -13.77
C ALA A 201 9.60 10.24 -13.46
N LEU A 202 10.24 9.30 -12.76
CA LEU A 202 11.67 9.37 -12.46
C LEU A 202 12.51 9.29 -13.75
N LEU A 203 12.14 8.43 -14.71
CA LEU A 203 12.81 8.38 -16.01
C LEU A 203 12.74 9.71 -16.75
N ALA A 204 11.59 10.38 -16.73
CA ALA A 204 11.46 11.72 -17.29
C ALA A 204 12.30 12.77 -16.55
N GLU A 205 12.56 12.59 -15.25
CA GLU A 205 13.42 13.48 -14.47
C GLU A 205 14.91 13.28 -14.71
N VAL A 206 15.35 12.05 -15.01
CA VAL A 206 16.76 11.76 -15.35
C VAL A 206 17.22 12.56 -16.58
N GLN A 207 16.30 12.88 -17.50
CA GLN A 207 16.61 13.63 -18.72
C GLN A 207 16.80 15.14 -18.49
N ARG A 208 16.55 15.64 -17.29
CA ARG A 208 16.61 17.08 -16.99
C ARG A 208 17.97 17.48 -16.39
N PRO A 209 18.36 18.76 -16.52
CA PRO A 209 19.49 19.28 -15.76
C PRO A 209 19.14 19.28 -14.26
N LEU A 210 19.75 18.36 -13.52
CA LEU A 210 19.53 18.18 -12.09
C LEU A 210 20.70 18.76 -11.29
N SER A 211 20.41 19.33 -10.11
CA SER A 211 21.46 19.66 -9.15
C SER A 211 22.11 18.39 -8.59
N SER A 212 23.35 18.49 -8.09
CA SER A 212 24.04 17.36 -7.45
C SER A 212 23.24 16.72 -6.30
N ARG A 213 22.41 17.49 -5.59
CA ARG A 213 21.50 16.97 -4.56
C ARG A 213 20.34 16.20 -5.16
N GLN A 214 19.66 16.78 -6.15
CA GLN A 214 18.54 16.13 -6.84
C GLN A 214 18.97 14.82 -7.51
N SER A 215 20.15 14.78 -8.15
CA SER A 215 20.70 13.56 -8.73
C SER A 215 20.93 12.46 -7.69
N ARG A 216 21.43 12.82 -6.49
CA ARG A 216 21.62 11.85 -5.39
C ARG A 216 20.29 11.29 -4.89
N TYR A 217 19.28 12.13 -4.69
CA TYR A 217 17.96 11.67 -4.25
C TYR A 217 17.26 10.83 -5.33
N LEU A 218 17.40 11.20 -6.61
CA LEU A 218 16.89 10.43 -7.73
C LEU A 218 17.58 9.06 -7.82
N ALA A 219 18.91 9.01 -7.71
CA ALA A 219 19.67 7.76 -7.66
C ALA A 219 19.23 6.87 -6.48
N LEU A 220 19.02 7.46 -5.31
CA LEU A 220 18.52 6.74 -4.14
C LEU A 220 17.10 6.19 -4.36
N THR A 221 16.23 6.95 -5.02
CA THR A 221 14.87 6.54 -5.37
C THR A 221 14.89 5.35 -6.35
N LEU A 222 15.74 5.43 -7.39
CA LEU A 222 15.93 4.32 -8.36
C LEU A 222 16.51 3.09 -7.68
N PHE A 223 17.50 3.25 -6.82
CA PHE A 223 18.08 2.17 -6.04
C PHE A 223 17.04 1.49 -5.14
N ALA A 224 16.19 2.27 -4.48
CA ALA A 224 15.10 1.74 -3.66
C ALA A 224 14.12 0.91 -4.50
N ILE A 225 13.73 1.40 -5.69
CA ILE A 225 12.86 0.66 -6.62
C ILE A 225 13.52 -0.65 -7.07
N LEU A 226 14.83 -0.63 -7.37
CA LEU A 226 15.57 -1.84 -7.73
C LEU A 226 15.56 -2.86 -6.59
N ILE A 227 15.79 -2.45 -5.34
CA ILE A 227 15.68 -3.34 -4.19
C ILE A 227 14.27 -3.94 -4.09
N THR A 228 13.21 -3.13 -4.25
CA THR A 228 11.82 -3.61 -4.24
C THR A 228 11.53 -4.61 -5.36
N ALA A 229 12.19 -4.46 -6.51
CA ALA A 229 12.03 -5.33 -7.67
C ALA A 229 12.86 -6.63 -7.57
N LEU A 230 13.80 -6.72 -6.61
CA LEU A 230 14.56 -7.96 -6.41
C LEU A 230 13.62 -9.08 -5.98
N PRO A 231 13.67 -10.24 -6.66
CA PRO A 231 12.84 -11.36 -6.30
C PRO A 231 13.11 -11.79 -4.86
N ASP A 232 12.05 -12.13 -4.12
CA ASP A 232 12.19 -12.64 -2.76
C ASP A 232 13.03 -13.93 -2.75
N ILE A 233 13.93 -14.08 -1.78
CA ILE A 233 14.65 -15.33 -1.52
C ILE A 233 13.68 -16.50 -1.27
N HIS A 234 12.48 -16.20 -0.79
CA HIS A 234 11.43 -17.19 -0.60
C HIS A 234 10.75 -17.62 -1.91
N THR A 235 10.72 -16.75 -2.92
CA THR A 235 10.17 -17.08 -4.24
C THR A 235 11.23 -17.70 -5.15
N PHE A 236 12.50 -17.31 -5.00
CA PHE A 236 13.62 -17.80 -5.82
C PHE A 236 14.82 -18.23 -4.96
N PRO A 237 14.68 -19.28 -4.13
CA PRO A 237 15.74 -19.73 -3.23
C PRO A 237 17.00 -20.22 -3.95
N LEU A 238 16.89 -20.58 -5.24
CA LEU A 238 18.01 -21.03 -6.07
C LEU A 238 18.88 -19.88 -6.60
N LEU A 239 18.37 -18.64 -6.61
CA LEU A 239 19.08 -17.48 -7.19
C LEU A 239 19.90 -16.70 -6.18
N LEU A 240 19.66 -16.88 -4.87
CA LEU A 240 20.27 -16.06 -3.82
C LEU A 240 20.91 -16.92 -2.72
N PRO A 241 22.09 -16.55 -2.20
CA PRO A 241 22.77 -17.32 -1.17
C PRO A 241 21.91 -17.38 0.12
N ILE A 242 21.81 -18.59 0.68
CA ILE A 242 20.95 -18.96 1.83
C ILE A 242 21.20 -18.09 3.10
N ASN A 243 22.37 -17.44 3.19
CA ASN A 243 22.78 -16.66 4.36
C ASN A 243 22.41 -15.16 4.30
N ALA A 244 21.64 -14.72 3.30
CA ALA A 244 21.27 -13.31 3.15
C ALA A 244 20.11 -12.90 4.09
N ALA A 245 20.34 -12.97 5.40
CA ALA A 245 19.37 -12.61 6.45
C ALA A 245 18.82 -11.17 6.29
N TRP A 246 19.60 -10.28 5.67
CA TRP A 246 19.19 -8.91 5.36
C TRP A 246 18.05 -8.82 4.34
N LEU A 247 17.91 -9.81 3.43
CA LEU A 247 16.81 -9.83 2.44
C LEU A 247 15.43 -9.93 3.10
N ARG A 248 15.36 -10.43 4.34
CA ARG A 248 14.11 -10.42 5.13
C ARG A 248 13.57 -9.01 5.38
N TRP A 249 14.45 -8.02 5.37
CA TRP A 249 14.13 -6.60 5.58
C TRP A 249 14.14 -5.81 4.27
N GLN A 250 14.36 -6.44 3.11
CA GLN A 250 14.56 -5.74 1.83
C GLN A 250 13.41 -4.79 1.51
N TYR A 251 12.17 -5.24 1.71
CA TYR A 251 10.99 -4.44 1.39
C TYR A 251 10.88 -3.23 2.30
N ILE A 252 11.09 -3.40 3.61
CA ILE A 252 11.06 -2.30 4.57
C ILE A 252 12.15 -1.28 4.27
N VAL A 253 13.37 -1.76 4.02
CA VAL A 253 14.51 -0.89 3.69
C VAL A 253 14.23 -0.13 2.41
N ALA A 254 13.78 -0.81 1.35
CA ALA A 254 13.43 -0.19 0.08
C ALA A 254 12.29 0.82 0.23
N GLU A 255 11.25 0.48 0.97
CA GLU A 255 10.09 1.32 1.26
C GLU A 255 10.46 2.61 2.01
N LEU A 256 11.28 2.50 3.07
CA LEU A 256 11.78 3.65 3.84
C LEU A 256 12.75 4.51 3.02
N LEU A 257 13.64 3.87 2.26
CA LEU A 257 14.55 4.56 1.34
C LEU A 257 13.77 5.32 0.26
N LEU A 258 12.75 4.69 -0.32
CA LEU A 258 11.90 5.28 -1.33
C LEU A 258 11.14 6.50 -0.77
N PHE A 259 10.57 6.36 0.42
CA PHE A 259 9.88 7.46 1.10
C PHE A 259 10.82 8.62 1.42
N GLY A 260 11.96 8.35 2.06
CA GLY A 260 12.95 9.36 2.42
C GLY A 260 13.53 10.06 1.21
N ALA A 261 13.92 9.31 0.17
CA ALA A 261 14.49 9.85 -1.06
C ALA A 261 13.49 10.75 -1.79
N LEU A 262 12.23 10.32 -1.91
CA LEU A 262 11.19 11.09 -2.59
C LEU A 262 10.79 12.33 -1.78
N LEU A 263 10.76 12.24 -0.45
CA LEU A 263 10.48 13.37 0.44
C LEU A 263 11.55 14.46 0.34
N LEU A 264 12.83 14.05 0.31
CA LEU A 264 13.98 14.94 0.13
C LEU A 264 14.01 15.54 -1.28
N TYR A 265 13.77 14.71 -2.30
CA TYR A 265 13.69 15.17 -3.70
C TYR A 265 12.60 16.21 -3.89
N TRP A 266 11.41 15.97 -3.33
CA TRP A 266 10.29 16.90 -3.37
C TRP A 266 10.57 18.21 -2.61
N GLY A 267 11.32 18.14 -1.50
CA GLY A 267 11.68 19.30 -0.69
C GLY A 267 12.75 20.21 -1.31
N GLU A 268 13.55 19.71 -2.25
CA GLU A 268 14.50 20.52 -3.02
C GLU A 268 13.73 21.41 -4.01
N ARG A 269 13.56 22.69 -3.63
CA ARG A 269 13.03 23.71 -4.54
C ARG A 269 13.93 23.79 -5.78
N GLU A 270 13.35 24.14 -6.92
CA GLU A 270 14.13 24.66 -8.04
C GLU A 270 14.75 26.00 -7.60
N VAL A 271 15.84 25.95 -6.86
CA VAL A 271 16.59 27.14 -6.39
C VAL A 271 17.15 27.93 -7.59
N GLY A 272 17.15 27.35 -8.79
CA GLY A 272 17.67 27.97 -10.02
C GLY A 272 16.63 28.58 -10.96
N GLY A 273 15.33 28.49 -10.66
CA GLY A 273 14.30 29.16 -11.46
C GLY A 273 14.22 30.63 -11.10
N GLY A 274 15.24 31.41 -11.45
CA GLY A 274 15.18 32.87 -11.37
C GLY A 274 13.88 33.33 -11.99
N MET A 275 13.05 34.05 -11.22
CA MET A 275 11.88 34.69 -11.81
C MET A 275 12.38 35.43 -13.07
N PRO A 276 11.76 35.25 -14.25
CA PRO A 276 11.99 36.20 -15.31
C PRO A 276 11.71 37.57 -14.69
N LYS A 277 12.72 38.43 -14.65
CA LYS A 277 12.49 39.84 -14.33
C LYS A 277 11.41 40.27 -15.31
N LEU A 278 10.22 40.54 -14.80
CA LEU A 278 9.19 41.25 -15.56
C LEU A 278 9.85 42.58 -15.93
N VAL A 279 10.28 42.67 -17.18
CA VAL A 279 10.63 43.93 -17.85
C VAL A 279 9.32 44.50 -18.39
#